data_AF-A0A922Y1E8-F1
#
_entry.id   AF-A0A922Y1E8-F1
#
_cell.length_a   1.000
_cell.length_b   1.000
_cell.length_c   1.000
_cell.angle_alpha   90.00
_cell.angle_beta   90.00
_cell.angle_gamma   90.00
#
_symmetry.space_group_name_H-M   'P 1'
#
loop_
_entity.id
_entity.type
_entity.pdbx_description
1 polymer ?
#
loop_
_entity_poly.entity_id
_entity_poly.type
_entity_poly.pdbx_seq_one_letter_code
_entity_poly.pdbx_strand_id
1 'polypeptide(L)'
;MPRDIAVHLFNRSEPFFAGLYAQNPRSPGGLPTAAVGTHDRASTKEVINAVKSVVGPGDRVRVMRMVGHGNSGVFFFPGMWNYYTTSIDYAQLRGVFATGGRLEIHGCGVASETDIMKPGADPRDASFRNTVPGRFTGKSNGAGLVYLKRVAAIFNVPTTAAIDVQVVSANDWSYEGDTVTVFPNGKFVMDSEGTRSWDLDAVARAADRFKSFILNTYAFKGKYQEAIRQLRELIAQYPRTPAAEWAREHLTVDDLKNDLMLPDD
;
A
#
# COMPACT_ATOMS: atom_id res chain seq x y z
N MET A 1 -24.78 16.15 -4.33
CA MET A 1 -24.06 15.78 -5.57
C MET A 1 -23.38 14.44 -5.33
N PRO A 2 -23.45 13.49 -6.27
CA PRO A 2 -22.65 12.27 -6.28
C PRO A 2 -21.17 12.57 -5.99
N ARG A 3 -20.53 11.82 -5.09
CA ARG A 3 -19.09 11.97 -4.82
C ARG A 3 -18.39 10.63 -4.92
N ASP A 4 -17.12 10.71 -5.29
CA ASP A 4 -16.18 9.61 -5.14
C ASP A 4 -15.68 9.58 -3.69
N ILE A 5 -15.76 8.41 -3.06
CA ILE A 5 -15.35 8.20 -1.66
C ILE A 5 -14.31 7.09 -1.54
N ALA A 6 -13.60 7.10 -0.41
CA ALA A 6 -12.83 5.95 0.08
C ALA A 6 -13.66 5.18 1.11
N VAL A 7 -13.61 3.84 1.05
CA VAL A 7 -14.15 2.96 2.09
C VAL A 7 -13.02 2.14 2.68
N HIS A 8 -12.84 2.22 3.99
CA HIS A 8 -11.84 1.47 4.74
C HIS A 8 -12.51 0.35 5.53
N LEU A 9 -12.08 -0.89 5.32
CA LEU A 9 -12.62 -2.08 5.98
C LEU A 9 -11.58 -2.65 6.94
N PHE A 10 -12.00 -2.89 8.18
CA PHE A 10 -11.16 -3.35 9.27
C PHE A 10 -11.72 -4.63 9.87
N ASN A 11 -10.88 -5.64 10.05
CA ASN A 11 -11.25 -6.81 10.85
C ASN A 11 -11.01 -6.54 12.34
N ARG A 12 -12.05 -6.11 13.06
CA ARG A 12 -12.00 -5.68 14.46
C ARG A 12 -11.87 -6.83 15.47
N SER A 13 -11.84 -8.08 15.01
CA SER A 13 -11.46 -9.21 15.86
C SER A 13 -9.98 -9.14 16.26
N GLU A 14 -9.19 -8.41 15.49
CA GLU A 14 -7.78 -8.13 15.78
C GLU A 14 -7.66 -6.78 16.52
N PRO A 15 -7.03 -6.73 17.72
CA PRO A 15 -6.96 -5.53 18.54
C PRO A 15 -6.33 -4.30 17.86
N PHE A 16 -5.28 -4.50 17.06
CA PHE A 16 -4.60 -3.41 16.35
C PHE A 16 -5.50 -2.82 15.24
N PHE A 17 -6.18 -3.65 14.44
CA PHE A 17 -7.15 -3.18 13.44
C PHE A 17 -8.39 -2.55 14.09
N ALA A 18 -8.80 -3.00 15.27
CA ALA A 18 -9.84 -2.33 16.04
C ALA A 18 -9.42 -0.92 16.49
N GLY A 19 -8.14 -0.76 16.89
CA GLY A 19 -7.54 0.55 17.16
C GLY A 19 -7.51 1.46 15.94
N LEU A 20 -7.11 0.94 14.78
CA LEU A 20 -7.11 1.69 13.53
C LEU A 20 -8.52 2.10 13.08
N TYR A 21 -9.51 1.23 13.26
CA TYR A 21 -10.90 1.57 13.00
C TYR A 21 -11.38 2.76 13.86
N ALA A 22 -10.97 2.81 15.13
CA ALA A 22 -11.32 3.91 16.03
C ALA A 22 -10.66 5.25 15.63
N GLN A 23 -9.44 5.18 15.10
CA GLN A 23 -8.72 6.36 14.58
C GLN A 23 -9.26 6.81 13.23
N ASN A 24 -9.68 5.87 12.38
CA ASN A 24 -10.11 6.07 10.99
C ASN A 24 -9.14 7.00 10.22
N PRO A 25 -7.88 6.55 10.00
CA PRO A 25 -6.87 7.37 9.34
C PRO A 25 -7.34 7.84 7.96
N ARG A 26 -6.91 9.05 7.59
CA ARG A 26 -7.38 9.70 6.34
C ARG A 26 -6.95 8.88 5.14
N SER A 27 -7.74 8.92 4.06
CA SER A 27 -7.29 8.41 2.77
C SER A 27 -6.14 9.27 2.22
N PRO A 28 -4.99 8.70 1.81
CA PRO A 28 -3.85 9.44 1.22
C PRO A 28 -4.25 10.37 0.07
N GLY A 29 -5.24 9.96 -0.74
CA GLY A 29 -5.76 10.75 -1.85
C GLY A 29 -6.72 11.89 -1.46
N GLY A 30 -6.89 12.21 -0.18
CA GLY A 30 -7.78 13.28 0.30
C GLY A 30 -9.28 13.02 0.09
N LEU A 31 -9.67 11.79 -0.26
CA LEU A 31 -11.06 11.42 -0.49
C LEU A 31 -11.88 11.45 0.81
N PRO A 32 -13.16 11.87 0.77
CA PRO A 32 -14.09 11.61 1.87
C PRO A 32 -14.07 10.12 2.20
N THR A 33 -13.91 9.79 3.48
CA THR A 33 -13.60 8.43 3.93
C THR A 33 -14.67 7.90 4.86
N ALA A 34 -15.17 6.69 4.59
CA ALA A 34 -16.05 5.94 5.47
C ALA A 34 -15.33 4.69 6.02
N ALA A 35 -15.55 4.37 7.30
CA ALA A 35 -14.99 3.20 7.96
C ALA A 35 -16.05 2.12 8.17
N VAL A 36 -15.67 0.86 7.89
CA VAL A 36 -16.49 -0.33 8.09
C VAL A 36 -15.71 -1.30 8.97
N GLY A 37 -16.26 -1.60 10.14
CA GLY A 37 -15.74 -2.61 11.04
C GLY A 37 -16.43 -3.96 10.82
N THR A 38 -15.66 -5.03 10.64
CA THR A 38 -16.14 -6.42 10.64
C THR A 38 -15.48 -7.23 11.74
N HIS A 39 -15.79 -8.52 11.85
CA HIS A 39 -15.16 -9.48 12.76
C HIS A 39 -14.94 -10.82 12.05
N ASP A 40 -14.04 -11.67 12.54
CA ASP A 40 -13.61 -12.93 11.89
C ASP A 40 -14.78 -13.83 11.47
N ARG A 41 -15.83 -13.88 12.28
CA ARG A 41 -17.01 -14.74 12.05
C ARG A 41 -18.11 -14.09 11.20
N ALA A 42 -17.89 -12.87 10.69
CA ALA A 42 -18.89 -12.20 9.88
C ALA A 42 -19.09 -12.97 8.58
N SER A 43 -20.34 -13.18 8.20
CA SER A 43 -20.67 -13.67 6.88
C SER A 43 -20.30 -12.64 5.82
N THR A 44 -20.00 -13.09 4.61
CA THR A 44 -19.77 -12.20 3.46
C THR A 44 -20.94 -11.24 3.24
N LYS A 45 -22.18 -11.70 3.49
CA LYS A 45 -23.39 -10.87 3.38
C LYS A 45 -23.40 -9.71 4.37
N GLU A 46 -22.99 -9.94 5.61
CA GLU A 46 -22.88 -8.88 6.62
C GLU A 46 -21.85 -7.82 6.21
N VAL A 47 -20.68 -8.24 5.71
CA VAL A 47 -19.66 -7.32 5.20
C VAL A 47 -20.19 -6.48 4.04
N ILE A 48 -20.83 -7.12 3.06
CA ILE A 48 -21.40 -6.42 1.89
C ILE A 48 -22.45 -5.39 2.32
N ASN A 49 -23.33 -5.75 3.26
CA ASN A 49 -24.37 -4.86 3.74
C ASN A 49 -23.77 -3.67 4.50
N ALA A 50 -22.73 -3.89 5.32
CA ALA A 50 -22.04 -2.83 6.04
C ALA A 50 -21.29 -1.86 5.09
N VAL A 51 -20.72 -2.37 3.99
CA VAL A 51 -20.17 -1.50 2.95
C VAL A 51 -21.27 -0.68 2.27
N LYS A 52 -22.37 -1.32 1.88
CA LYS A 52 -23.47 -0.62 1.20
C LYS A 52 -24.13 0.43 2.08
N SER A 53 -24.18 0.24 3.40
CA SER A 53 -24.80 1.21 4.32
C SER A 53 -24.00 2.49 4.49
N VAL A 54 -22.69 2.48 4.23
CA VAL A 54 -21.84 3.68 4.31
C VAL A 54 -21.67 4.40 2.97
N VAL A 55 -22.10 3.79 1.87
CA VAL A 55 -22.12 4.42 0.54
C VAL A 55 -23.43 5.20 0.40
N GLY A 56 -23.35 6.52 0.50
CA GLY A 56 -24.50 7.41 0.43
C GLY A 56 -25.24 7.35 -0.91
N PRO A 57 -26.50 7.83 -0.98
CA PRO A 57 -27.25 7.89 -2.23
C PRO A 57 -26.50 8.69 -3.32
N GLY A 58 -26.11 7.98 -4.38
CA GLY A 58 -25.37 8.55 -5.50
C GLY A 58 -23.84 8.57 -5.33
N ASP A 59 -23.31 8.26 -4.15
CA ASP A 59 -21.86 8.12 -3.96
C ASP A 59 -21.32 6.86 -4.64
N ARG A 60 -20.04 6.92 -5.01
CA ARG A 60 -19.33 5.81 -5.64
C ARG A 60 -18.00 5.56 -4.95
N VAL A 61 -17.64 4.30 -4.82
CA VAL A 61 -16.37 3.90 -4.20
C VAL A 61 -15.24 4.07 -5.23
N ARG A 62 -14.38 5.06 -5.03
CA ARG A 62 -13.17 5.24 -5.85
C ARG A 62 -12.05 4.32 -5.37
N VAL A 63 -11.96 4.10 -4.06
CA VAL A 63 -11.00 3.16 -3.49
C VAL A 63 -11.62 2.45 -2.30
N MET A 64 -11.54 1.13 -2.32
CA MET A 64 -11.83 0.30 -1.16
C MET A 64 -10.51 -0.21 -0.61
N ARG A 65 -10.26 -0.01 0.68
CA ARG A 65 -9.06 -0.51 1.35
C ARG A 65 -9.46 -1.51 2.40
N MET A 66 -8.89 -2.70 2.36
CA MET A 66 -9.16 -3.76 3.32
C MET A 66 -7.88 -4.04 4.09
N VAL A 67 -7.92 -3.91 5.42
CA VAL A 67 -6.80 -4.29 6.28
C VAL A 67 -7.10 -5.61 6.97
N GLY A 68 -6.10 -6.47 6.99
CA GLY A 68 -6.13 -7.79 7.61
C GLY A 68 -4.73 -8.37 7.61
N HIS A 69 -4.51 -9.48 8.31
CA HIS A 69 -3.27 -10.21 8.14
C HIS A 69 -3.21 -10.85 6.75
N GLY A 70 -2.02 -11.20 6.30
CA GLY A 70 -1.84 -11.88 5.04
C GLY A 70 -0.53 -12.63 5.01
N ASN A 71 -0.43 -13.52 4.03
CA ASN A 71 0.81 -14.18 3.65
C ASN A 71 0.60 -14.94 2.34
N SER A 72 1.40 -14.68 1.31
CA SER A 72 1.54 -15.56 0.13
C SER A 72 0.24 -16.07 -0.47
N GLY A 73 -0.64 -15.18 -0.92
CA GLY A 73 -1.96 -15.54 -1.46
C GLY A 73 -3.02 -15.91 -0.43
N VAL A 74 -2.74 -15.69 0.85
CA VAL A 74 -3.70 -15.75 1.97
C VAL A 74 -3.95 -14.33 2.48
N PHE A 75 -5.22 -14.01 2.72
CA PHE A 75 -5.65 -12.76 3.35
C PHE A 75 -6.69 -13.06 4.43
N PHE A 76 -6.34 -12.85 5.70
CA PHE A 76 -7.16 -13.19 6.86
C PHE A 76 -8.28 -12.16 7.04
N PHE A 77 -9.28 -12.24 6.17
CA PHE A 77 -10.45 -11.37 6.16
C PHE A 77 -11.72 -12.19 5.84
N PRO A 78 -12.87 -11.88 6.46
CA PRO A 78 -14.09 -12.66 6.30
C PRO A 78 -14.44 -12.96 4.83
N GLY A 79 -14.51 -14.24 4.48
CA GLY A 79 -14.86 -14.70 3.13
C GLY A 79 -13.83 -14.39 2.03
N MET A 80 -12.58 -14.06 2.36
CA MET A 80 -11.52 -13.74 1.39
C MET A 80 -10.21 -14.49 1.66
N TRP A 81 -10.28 -15.66 2.29
CA TRP A 81 -9.10 -16.23 2.94
C TRP A 81 -7.98 -16.61 1.98
N ASN A 82 -8.34 -17.23 0.86
CA ASN A 82 -7.42 -17.64 -0.21
C ASN A 82 -8.21 -17.85 -1.51
N TYR A 83 -7.54 -18.32 -2.56
CA TYR A 83 -8.16 -18.59 -3.87
C TYR A 83 -9.46 -19.42 -3.79
N TYR A 84 -9.47 -20.50 -2.99
CA TYR A 84 -10.57 -21.45 -2.93
C TYR A 84 -11.75 -20.95 -2.08
N THR A 85 -11.48 -20.10 -1.10
CA THR A 85 -12.47 -19.68 -0.09
C THR A 85 -12.97 -18.25 -0.31
N THR A 86 -12.35 -17.50 -1.23
CA THR A 86 -12.83 -16.16 -1.58
C THR A 86 -14.23 -16.25 -2.20
N SER A 87 -15.21 -15.73 -1.45
CA SER A 87 -16.62 -15.85 -1.78
C SER A 87 -16.98 -15.02 -3.01
N ILE A 88 -17.74 -15.65 -3.92
CA ILE A 88 -18.29 -14.99 -5.10
C ILE A 88 -19.33 -13.91 -4.74
N ASP A 89 -19.90 -13.95 -3.54
CA ASP A 89 -20.93 -12.99 -3.11
C ASP A 89 -20.42 -11.55 -3.11
N TYR A 90 -19.11 -11.35 -2.91
CA TYR A 90 -18.48 -10.02 -3.03
C TYR A 90 -18.70 -9.37 -4.40
N ALA A 91 -19.06 -10.13 -5.44
CA ALA A 91 -19.49 -9.59 -6.73
C ALA A 91 -20.68 -8.62 -6.62
N GLN A 92 -21.47 -8.68 -5.54
CA GLN A 92 -22.53 -7.72 -5.26
C GLN A 92 -22.03 -6.29 -4.96
N LEU A 93 -20.73 -6.11 -4.74
CA LEU A 93 -20.10 -4.79 -4.58
C LEU A 93 -19.63 -4.18 -5.91
N ARG A 94 -19.62 -4.92 -7.02
CA ARG A 94 -19.22 -4.39 -8.35
C ARG A 94 -19.93 -3.09 -8.68
N GLY A 95 -21.24 -3.04 -8.40
CA GLY A 95 -22.10 -1.91 -8.69
C GLY A 95 -21.90 -0.70 -7.77
N VAL A 96 -21.09 -0.77 -6.71
CA VAL A 96 -20.82 0.39 -5.83
C VAL A 96 -19.58 1.17 -6.25
N PHE A 97 -18.67 0.57 -7.02
CA PHE A 97 -17.44 1.24 -7.45
C PHE A 97 -17.71 2.32 -8.51
N ALA A 98 -16.89 3.36 -8.47
CA ALA A 98 -16.82 4.36 -9.52
C ALA A 98 -16.14 3.77 -10.77
N THR A 99 -16.33 4.39 -11.93
CA THR A 99 -15.49 4.12 -13.11
C THR A 99 -14.03 4.43 -12.77
N GLY A 100 -13.14 3.44 -12.95
CA GLY A 100 -11.74 3.54 -12.51
C GLY A 100 -11.57 3.45 -10.99
N GLY A 101 -12.55 2.87 -10.28
CA GLY A 101 -12.41 2.46 -8.89
C GLY A 101 -11.47 1.27 -8.74
N ARG A 102 -10.92 1.07 -7.53
CA ARG A 102 -9.95 0.01 -7.24
C ARG A 102 -10.12 -0.58 -5.84
N LEU A 103 -9.55 -1.76 -5.65
CA LEU A 103 -9.41 -2.44 -4.36
C LEU A 103 -7.93 -2.47 -3.95
N GLU A 104 -7.66 -2.16 -2.68
CA GLU A 104 -6.34 -2.22 -2.08
C GLU A 104 -6.39 -3.17 -0.88
N ILE A 105 -5.62 -4.25 -0.94
CA ILE A 105 -5.49 -5.23 0.14
C ILE A 105 -4.21 -4.92 0.92
N HIS A 106 -4.43 -4.42 2.13
CA HIS A 106 -3.41 -4.12 3.11
C HIS A 106 -3.24 -5.31 4.06
N GLY A 107 -2.65 -6.37 3.51
CA GLY A 107 -2.18 -7.52 4.28
C GLY A 107 -0.74 -7.84 3.90
N CYS A 108 0.03 -8.26 4.89
CA CYS A 108 1.46 -8.57 4.71
C CYS A 108 1.64 -9.64 3.62
N GLY A 109 2.51 -9.39 2.64
CA GLY A 109 2.95 -10.37 1.64
C GLY A 109 1.85 -11.08 0.84
N VAL A 110 0.64 -10.52 0.75
CA VAL A 110 -0.48 -11.16 0.04
C VAL A 110 -0.16 -11.42 -1.43
N ALA A 111 0.61 -10.53 -2.08
CA ALA A 111 1.05 -10.72 -3.46
C ALA A 111 2.26 -11.66 -3.60
N SER A 112 2.92 -12.04 -2.50
CA SER A 112 4.12 -12.87 -2.52
C SER A 112 3.88 -14.27 -3.08
N GLU A 113 4.91 -14.83 -3.70
CA GLU A 113 5.02 -16.24 -4.07
C GLU A 113 5.66 -17.08 -2.95
N THR A 114 6.28 -16.43 -1.96
CA THR A 114 7.04 -17.08 -0.89
C THR A 114 6.59 -16.60 0.48
N ASP A 115 6.56 -17.53 1.44
CA ASP A 115 6.26 -17.24 2.84
C ASP A 115 7.15 -16.10 3.36
N ILE A 116 6.52 -15.05 3.88
CA ILE A 116 7.21 -13.88 4.44
C ILE A 116 7.41 -14.01 5.95
N MET A 117 6.94 -15.08 6.57
CA MET A 117 7.11 -15.34 8.00
C MET A 117 8.31 -16.26 8.23
N LYS A 118 9.09 -15.97 9.27
CA LYS A 118 10.14 -16.89 9.71
C LYS A 118 9.51 -18.17 10.30
N PRO A 119 10.19 -19.32 10.22
CA PRO A 119 9.69 -20.56 10.82
C PRO A 119 9.32 -20.37 12.30
N GLY A 120 8.09 -20.72 12.65
CA GLY A 120 7.56 -20.61 14.02
C GLY A 120 7.03 -19.23 14.43
N ALA A 121 7.10 -18.22 13.56
CA ALA A 121 6.48 -16.93 13.82
C ALA A 121 4.95 -16.99 13.72
N ASP A 122 4.25 -16.18 14.53
CA ASP A 122 2.81 -15.99 14.36
C ASP A 122 2.58 -15.24 13.04
N PRO A 123 1.74 -15.75 12.11
CA PRO A 123 1.42 -15.06 10.83
C PRO A 123 0.75 -13.69 11.01
N ARG A 124 0.42 -13.33 12.25
CA ARG A 124 -0.14 -12.03 12.62
C ARG A 124 0.91 -11.00 13.02
N ASP A 125 2.16 -11.40 13.17
CA ASP A 125 3.24 -10.53 13.60
C ASP A 125 3.90 -9.80 12.42
N ALA A 126 3.74 -8.48 12.36
CA ALA A 126 4.35 -7.64 11.33
C ALA A 126 5.79 -7.19 11.67
N SER A 127 6.39 -7.70 12.75
CA SER A 127 7.74 -7.32 13.16
C SER A 127 8.81 -7.78 12.17
N PHE A 128 9.72 -6.87 11.79
CA PHE A 128 10.91 -7.18 10.99
C PHE A 128 11.79 -8.30 11.58
N ARG A 129 11.68 -8.58 12.88
CA ARG A 129 12.40 -9.68 13.54
C ARG A 129 11.84 -11.04 13.16
N ASN A 130 10.56 -11.10 12.84
CA ASN A 130 9.80 -12.31 12.57
C ASN A 130 9.39 -12.46 11.09
N THR A 131 9.67 -11.45 10.28
CA THR A 131 9.43 -11.47 8.84
C THR A 131 10.71 -11.55 8.01
N VAL A 132 10.57 -11.97 6.76
CA VAL A 132 11.58 -11.93 5.69
C VAL A 132 10.97 -11.27 4.46
N PRO A 133 11.80 -10.68 3.56
CA PRO A 133 11.30 -10.14 2.30
C PRO A 133 10.56 -11.21 1.49
N GLY A 134 9.44 -10.81 0.89
CA GLY A 134 8.70 -11.63 -0.05
C GLY A 134 9.38 -11.68 -1.41
N ARG A 135 8.84 -12.52 -2.28
CA ARG A 135 9.33 -12.65 -3.65
C ARG A 135 8.17 -12.71 -4.62
N PHE A 136 8.29 -11.98 -5.71
CA PHE A 136 7.39 -12.08 -6.85
C PHE A 136 8.20 -12.25 -8.13
N THR A 137 7.94 -13.31 -8.88
CA THR A 137 8.59 -13.57 -10.17
C THR A 137 7.61 -13.49 -11.34
N GLY A 138 6.33 -13.25 -11.07
CA GLY A 138 5.28 -13.21 -12.08
C GLY A 138 4.83 -14.60 -12.53
N LYS A 139 5.12 -15.65 -11.75
CA LYS A 139 4.68 -17.02 -12.08
C LYS A 139 3.16 -17.05 -12.14
N SER A 140 2.63 -17.53 -13.27
CA SER A 140 1.18 -17.53 -13.53
C SER A 140 0.37 -18.30 -12.49
N ASN A 141 0.99 -19.31 -11.85
CA ASN A 141 0.45 -20.13 -10.78
C ASN A 141 1.01 -19.80 -9.38
N GLY A 142 1.75 -18.70 -9.22
CA GLY A 142 2.23 -18.24 -7.92
C GLY A 142 1.06 -17.89 -6.99
N ALA A 143 1.18 -18.25 -5.71
CA ALA A 143 0.08 -18.18 -4.75
C ALA A 143 -0.56 -16.78 -4.67
N GLY A 144 0.26 -15.73 -4.50
CA GLY A 144 -0.20 -14.35 -4.49
C GLY A 144 -0.90 -13.93 -5.79
N LEU A 145 -0.34 -14.25 -6.95
CA LEU A 145 -0.95 -13.88 -8.23
C LEU A 145 -2.28 -14.58 -8.48
N VAL A 146 -2.37 -15.88 -8.16
CA VAL A 146 -3.61 -16.67 -8.32
C VAL A 146 -4.72 -16.13 -7.41
N TYR A 147 -4.38 -15.81 -6.16
CA TYR A 147 -5.32 -15.17 -5.23
C TYR A 147 -5.80 -13.82 -5.75
N LEU A 148 -4.89 -12.91 -6.14
CA LEU A 148 -5.25 -11.58 -6.61
C LEU A 148 -6.09 -11.61 -7.90
N LYS A 149 -5.81 -12.54 -8.83
CA LYS A 149 -6.67 -12.76 -10.02
C LYS A 149 -8.09 -13.12 -9.63
N ARG A 150 -8.28 -13.99 -8.63
CA ARG A 150 -9.60 -14.36 -8.14
C ARG A 150 -10.33 -13.16 -7.56
N VAL A 151 -9.67 -12.38 -6.71
CA VAL A 151 -10.26 -11.18 -6.10
C VAL A 151 -10.62 -10.14 -7.17
N ALA A 152 -9.69 -9.79 -8.06
CA ALA A 152 -9.92 -8.80 -9.12
C ALA A 152 -11.08 -9.20 -10.03
N ALA A 153 -11.22 -10.49 -10.35
CA ALA A 153 -12.36 -11.00 -11.12
C ALA A 153 -13.68 -10.92 -10.35
N ILE A 154 -13.70 -11.22 -9.04
CA ILE A 154 -14.91 -11.15 -8.21
C ILE A 154 -15.37 -9.70 -8.05
N PHE A 155 -14.48 -8.78 -7.67
CA PHE A 155 -14.85 -7.38 -7.46
C PHE A 155 -14.95 -6.57 -8.76
N ASN A 156 -14.44 -7.11 -9.87
CA ASN A 156 -14.39 -6.47 -11.18
C ASN A 156 -13.73 -5.07 -11.17
N VAL A 157 -12.70 -4.91 -10.35
CA VAL A 157 -11.84 -3.73 -10.29
C VAL A 157 -10.37 -4.14 -10.16
N PRO A 158 -9.42 -3.29 -10.57
CA PRO A 158 -8.02 -3.51 -10.26
C PRO A 158 -7.82 -3.74 -8.76
N THR A 159 -7.05 -4.76 -8.41
CA THR A 159 -6.76 -5.14 -7.02
C THR A 159 -5.26 -5.14 -6.78
N THR A 160 -4.82 -4.33 -5.82
CA THR A 160 -3.41 -4.19 -5.46
C THR A 160 -3.14 -4.83 -4.10
N ALA A 161 -1.98 -5.46 -3.95
CA ALA A 161 -1.46 -5.92 -2.67
C ALA A 161 0.07 -5.91 -2.62
N ALA A 162 0.63 -5.95 -1.41
CA ALA A 162 2.08 -5.92 -1.18
C ALA A 162 2.75 -7.29 -1.35
N ILE A 163 4.01 -7.25 -1.78
CA ILE A 163 4.91 -8.42 -1.81
C ILE A 163 5.53 -8.64 -0.42
N ASP A 164 5.79 -7.56 0.32
CA ASP A 164 6.45 -7.59 1.63
C ASP A 164 5.47 -7.33 2.80
N VAL A 165 6.01 -7.34 4.01
CA VAL A 165 5.29 -6.92 5.24
C VAL A 165 4.75 -5.49 5.11
N GLN A 166 3.61 -5.20 5.73
CA GLN A 166 2.96 -3.88 5.69
C GLN A 166 2.56 -3.44 7.09
N VAL A 167 2.82 -2.16 7.43
CA VAL A 167 2.46 -1.56 8.71
C VAL A 167 1.52 -0.37 8.48
N VAL A 168 0.23 -0.66 8.32
CA VAL A 168 -0.80 0.34 7.96
C VAL A 168 -0.85 1.52 8.94
N SER A 169 -0.67 1.29 10.23
CA SER A 169 -0.72 2.36 11.25
C SER A 169 0.39 3.40 11.11
N ALA A 170 1.54 3.01 10.56
CA ALA A 170 2.68 3.91 10.41
C ALA A 170 2.62 4.68 9.09
N ASN A 171 1.83 4.19 8.12
CA ASN A 171 1.90 4.62 6.74
C ASN A 171 0.55 5.12 6.19
N ASP A 172 -0.47 5.29 7.02
CA ASP A 172 -1.78 5.86 6.65
C ASP A 172 -2.39 5.27 5.36
N TRP A 173 -2.36 3.94 5.21
CA TRP A 173 -2.80 3.19 4.02
C TRP A 173 -1.92 3.30 2.77
N SER A 174 -0.72 3.82 2.91
CA SER A 174 0.29 3.76 1.87
C SER A 174 1.04 2.42 1.92
N TYR A 175 1.47 1.92 0.77
CA TYR A 175 2.22 0.66 0.67
C TYR A 175 3.72 0.86 0.89
N GLU A 176 4.32 -0.06 1.64
CA GLU A 176 5.77 -0.22 1.76
C GLU A 176 6.28 -1.18 0.67
N GLY A 177 7.44 -0.89 0.08
CA GLY A 177 8.08 -1.79 -0.88
C GLY A 177 7.30 -1.98 -2.18
N ASP A 178 7.54 -3.10 -2.86
CA ASP A 178 6.92 -3.39 -4.16
C ASP A 178 5.51 -3.99 -4.01
N THR A 179 4.64 -3.67 -4.96
CA THR A 179 3.25 -4.17 -4.99
C THR A 179 2.94 -4.83 -6.32
N VAL A 180 1.91 -5.66 -6.32
CA VAL A 180 1.34 -6.22 -7.55
C VAL A 180 -0.10 -5.76 -7.68
N THR A 181 -0.44 -5.20 -8.84
CA THR A 181 -1.81 -4.86 -9.21
C THR A 181 -2.31 -5.84 -10.27
N VAL A 182 -3.43 -6.50 -10.00
CA VAL A 182 -4.09 -7.41 -10.94
C VAL A 182 -5.39 -6.78 -11.45
N PHE A 183 -5.55 -6.75 -12.76
CA PHE A 183 -6.74 -6.24 -13.43
C PHE A 183 -7.82 -7.33 -13.56
N PRO A 184 -9.11 -6.97 -13.75
CA PRO A 184 -10.19 -7.96 -13.87
C PRO A 184 -10.03 -8.96 -15.02
N ASN A 185 -9.27 -8.61 -16.07
CA ASN A 185 -8.93 -9.51 -17.17
C ASN A 185 -7.75 -10.46 -16.86
N GLY A 186 -7.23 -10.44 -15.63
CA GLY A 186 -6.12 -11.28 -15.18
C GLY A 186 -4.72 -10.81 -15.58
N LYS A 187 -4.59 -9.70 -16.34
CA LYS A 187 -3.29 -9.04 -16.54
C LYS A 187 -2.81 -8.45 -15.22
N PHE A 188 -1.51 -8.31 -15.05
CA PHE A 188 -0.93 -7.73 -13.85
C PHE A 188 0.22 -6.80 -14.18
N VAL A 189 0.51 -5.90 -13.26
CA VAL A 189 1.71 -5.07 -13.23
C VAL A 189 2.32 -5.15 -11.85
N MET A 190 3.65 -5.03 -11.80
CA MET A 190 4.40 -4.87 -10.56
C MET A 190 4.89 -3.42 -10.51
N ASP A 191 4.58 -2.73 -9.42
CA ASP A 191 4.93 -1.32 -9.23
C ASP A 191 5.83 -1.19 -8.01
N SER A 192 6.96 -0.51 -8.19
CA SER A 192 7.84 -0.15 -7.08
C SER A 192 7.33 1.04 -6.30
N GLU A 193 7.82 1.19 -5.06
CA GLU A 193 7.32 2.20 -4.12
C GLU A 193 7.30 3.62 -4.70
N GLY A 194 8.36 3.99 -5.43
CA GLY A 194 8.46 5.31 -6.05
C GLY A 194 7.68 5.51 -7.35
N THR A 195 7.08 4.48 -7.94
CA THR A 195 6.42 4.56 -9.26
C THR A 195 4.90 4.61 -9.18
N ARG A 196 4.32 4.39 -7.99
CA ARG A 196 2.87 4.37 -7.76
C ARG A 196 2.29 5.78 -7.70
N SER A 197 1.91 6.34 -8.86
CA SER A 197 1.35 7.70 -8.96
C SER A 197 0.06 7.95 -8.15
N TRP A 198 -0.63 6.89 -7.73
CA TRP A 198 -1.85 6.96 -6.91
C TRP A 198 -1.58 6.82 -5.40
N ASP A 199 -0.34 6.52 -4.98
CA ASP A 199 0.11 6.35 -3.60
C ASP A 199 1.18 7.41 -3.27
N LEU A 200 0.72 8.65 -3.09
CA LEU A 200 1.60 9.82 -2.98
C LEU A 200 2.56 9.73 -1.78
N ASP A 201 2.12 9.15 -0.67
CA ASP A 201 2.94 8.97 0.52
C ASP A 201 4.06 7.96 0.30
N ALA A 202 3.82 6.90 -0.49
CA ALA A 202 4.86 5.95 -0.89
C ALA A 202 5.91 6.63 -1.77
N VAL A 203 5.47 7.46 -2.71
CA VAL A 203 6.36 8.25 -3.57
C VAL A 203 7.21 9.21 -2.73
N ALA A 204 6.60 9.89 -1.73
CA ALA A 204 7.31 10.78 -0.82
C ALA A 204 8.35 10.03 0.03
N ARG A 205 8.01 8.87 0.60
CA ARG A 205 8.95 8.03 1.36
C ARG A 205 10.10 7.51 0.48
N ALA A 206 9.81 7.09 -0.74
CA ALA A 206 10.85 6.66 -1.69
C ALA A 206 11.82 7.81 -2.02
N ALA A 207 11.30 9.02 -2.24
CA ALA A 207 12.12 10.20 -2.47
C ALA A 207 12.99 10.55 -1.25
N ASP A 208 12.45 10.44 -0.02
CA ASP A 208 13.19 10.70 1.22
C ASP A 208 14.30 9.67 1.47
N ARG A 209 14.05 8.38 1.20
CA ARG A 209 15.10 7.35 1.23
C ARG A 209 16.19 7.62 0.20
N PHE A 210 15.83 8.06 -1.00
CA PHE A 210 16.83 8.43 -2.01
C PHE A 210 17.65 9.64 -1.57
N LYS A 211 17.02 10.69 -1.02
CA LYS A 211 17.72 11.82 -0.39
C LYS A 211 18.71 11.32 0.67
N SER A 212 18.26 10.50 1.61
CA SER A 212 19.11 9.94 2.67
C SER A 212 20.30 9.15 2.13
N PHE A 213 20.10 8.35 1.08
CA PHE A 213 21.18 7.65 0.40
C PHE A 213 22.21 8.62 -0.19
N ILE A 214 21.75 9.68 -0.86
CA ILE A 214 22.64 10.69 -1.47
C ILE A 214 23.50 11.35 -0.40
N LEU A 215 22.89 11.76 0.72
CA LEU A 215 23.60 12.41 1.81
C LEU A 215 24.66 11.48 2.44
N ASN A 216 24.27 10.25 2.78
CA ASN A 216 25.16 9.27 3.43
C ASN A 216 26.26 8.72 2.52
N THR A 217 26.01 8.63 1.22
CA THR A 217 26.95 8.03 0.27
C THR A 217 27.92 9.05 -0.33
N TYR A 218 27.45 10.29 -0.51
CA TYR A 218 28.21 11.33 -1.21
C TYR A 218 28.51 12.52 -0.31
N ALA A 219 27.48 13.23 0.18
CA ALA A 219 27.66 14.52 0.86
C ALA A 219 28.50 14.39 2.14
N PHE A 220 28.14 13.49 3.06
CA PHE A 220 28.89 13.24 4.29
C PHE A 220 30.29 12.64 4.07
N LYS A 221 30.61 12.25 2.84
CA LYS A 221 31.94 11.76 2.45
C LYS A 221 32.74 12.79 1.64
N GLY A 222 32.30 14.05 1.62
CA GLY A 222 32.94 15.14 0.90
C GLY A 222 32.77 15.10 -0.63
N LYS A 223 31.97 14.18 -1.17
CA LYS A 223 31.73 14.02 -2.62
C LYS A 223 30.60 14.92 -3.09
N TYR A 224 30.76 16.23 -2.89
CA TYR A 224 29.67 17.20 -3.05
C TYR A 224 29.18 17.33 -4.50
N GLN A 225 30.07 17.23 -5.49
CA GLN A 225 29.68 17.33 -6.91
C GLN A 225 28.83 16.12 -7.33
N GLU A 226 29.18 14.92 -6.87
CA GLU A 226 28.36 13.72 -7.06
C GLU A 226 27.03 13.82 -6.31
N ALA A 227 27.03 14.36 -5.09
CA ALA A 227 25.80 14.60 -4.33
C ALA A 227 24.85 15.51 -5.12
N ILE A 228 25.33 16.67 -5.61
CA ILE A 228 24.53 17.62 -6.40
C ILE A 228 23.99 16.96 -7.68
N ARG A 229 24.80 16.16 -8.38
CA ARG A 229 24.33 15.42 -9.56
C ARG A 229 23.16 14.50 -9.20
N GLN A 230 23.28 13.75 -8.12
CA GLN A 230 22.23 12.83 -7.68
C GLN A 230 20.99 13.57 -7.14
N LEU A 231 21.15 14.75 -6.53
CA LEU A 231 20.02 15.60 -6.14
C LEU A 231 19.21 16.07 -7.36
N ARG A 232 19.88 16.37 -8.49
CA ARG A 232 19.18 16.67 -9.76
C ARG A 232 18.39 15.47 -10.28
N GLU A 233 18.94 14.26 -10.15
CA GLU A 233 18.22 13.02 -10.49
C GLU A 233 17.00 12.81 -9.58
N LEU A 234 17.14 13.05 -8.28
CA LEU A 234 16.02 13.02 -7.33
C LEU A 234 14.90 13.99 -7.74
N ILE A 235 15.23 15.23 -8.11
CA ILE A 235 14.25 16.23 -8.55
C ILE A 235 13.55 15.77 -9.83
N ALA A 236 14.29 15.21 -10.79
CA ALA A 236 13.73 14.74 -12.04
C ALA A 236 12.77 13.54 -11.83
N GLN A 237 13.13 12.63 -10.93
CA GLN A 237 12.36 11.42 -10.66
C GLN A 237 11.14 11.68 -9.75
N TYR A 238 11.27 12.60 -8.78
CA TYR A 238 10.26 12.86 -7.75
C TYR A 238 9.85 14.33 -7.64
N PRO A 239 9.47 15.00 -8.75
CA PRO A 239 9.39 16.46 -8.82
C PRO A 239 8.36 17.12 -7.88
N ARG A 240 7.41 16.36 -7.35
CA ARG A 240 6.31 16.86 -6.50
C ARG A 240 6.40 16.37 -5.05
N THR A 241 7.62 16.11 -4.57
CA THR A 241 7.86 15.62 -3.20
C THR A 241 8.58 16.66 -2.36
N PRO A 242 8.39 16.66 -1.02
CA PRO A 242 9.15 17.54 -0.12
C PRO A 242 10.67 17.33 -0.23
N ALA A 243 11.11 16.09 -0.47
CA ALA A 243 12.52 15.79 -0.70
C ALA A 243 13.07 16.50 -1.96
N ALA A 244 12.28 16.59 -3.04
CA ALA A 244 12.66 17.33 -4.23
C ALA A 244 12.61 18.85 -4.03
N GLU A 245 11.69 19.36 -3.22
CA GLU A 245 11.68 20.78 -2.82
C GLU A 245 12.95 21.14 -2.05
N TRP A 246 13.28 20.38 -1.00
CA TRP A 246 14.53 20.53 -0.28
C TRP A 246 15.74 20.42 -1.22
N ALA A 247 15.75 19.44 -2.13
CA ALA A 247 16.88 19.25 -3.04
C ALA A 247 17.10 20.44 -3.98
N ARG A 248 16.05 21.17 -4.38
CA ARG A 248 16.16 22.38 -5.22
C ARG A 248 16.88 23.52 -4.50
N GLU A 249 16.74 23.58 -3.18
CA GLU A 249 17.39 24.57 -2.32
C GLU A 249 18.86 24.24 -2.02
N HIS A 250 19.32 23.02 -2.34
CA HIS A 250 20.65 22.50 -1.99
C HIS A 250 21.43 22.00 -3.23
N LEU A 251 21.38 22.77 -4.33
CA LEU A 251 22.06 22.43 -5.60
C LEU A 251 23.46 23.04 -5.75
N THR A 252 24.00 23.65 -4.69
CA THR A 252 25.39 24.12 -4.63
C THR A 252 26.15 23.44 -3.48
N VAL A 253 27.47 23.50 -3.52
CA VAL A 253 28.32 22.94 -2.45
C VAL A 253 28.12 23.71 -1.15
N ASP A 254 28.04 25.04 -1.25
CA ASP A 254 27.90 25.91 -0.09
C ASP A 254 26.56 25.66 0.63
N ASP A 255 25.46 25.52 -0.12
CA ASP A 255 24.14 25.20 0.46
C ASP A 255 24.19 23.86 1.23
N LEU A 256 24.82 22.84 0.65
CA LEU A 256 24.95 21.53 1.29
C LEU A 256 25.81 21.56 2.54
N LYS A 257 26.94 22.28 2.52
CA LYS A 257 27.81 22.41 3.70
C LYS A 257 27.10 23.15 4.83
N ASN A 258 26.42 24.25 4.50
CA ASN A 258 25.71 25.09 5.46
C ASN A 258 24.57 24.32 6.16
N ASP A 259 23.77 23.57 5.42
CA ASP A 259 22.65 22.78 5.98
C ASP A 259 23.14 21.60 6.82
N LEU A 260 24.21 20.92 6.38
CA LEU A 260 24.74 19.75 7.08
C LEU A 260 25.64 20.09 8.28
N MET A 261 25.84 21.38 8.57
CA MET A 261 26.76 21.89 9.62
C MET A 261 28.16 21.26 9.52
N LEU A 262 28.62 21.00 8.31
CA LEU A 262 29.92 20.39 8.07
C LEU A 262 31.01 21.47 8.11
N PRO A 263 32.15 21.23 8.77
CA PRO A 263 33.23 22.21 8.81
C PRO A 263 33.75 22.50 7.40
N ASP A 264 34.15 23.75 7.18
CA ASP A 264 34.92 24.11 6.00
C ASP A 264 36.33 23.53 6.13
N ASP A 265 36.69 22.68 5.17
CA ASP A 265 38.07 22.19 4.95
C ASP A 265 39.04 23.34 4.64
#